data_AF-A0A9P7NKC2-F1
#
_entry.id   AF-A0A9P7NKC2-F1
#
_cell.length_a   1.000
_cell.length_b   1.000
_cell.length_c   1.000
_cell.angle_alpha   90.00
_cell.angle_beta   90.00
_cell.angle_gamma   90.00
#
_symmetry.space_group_name_H-M   'P 1'
#
loop_
_entity.id
_entity.type
_entity.pdbx_description
1 polymer ?
#
loop_
_entity_poly.entity_id
_entity_poly.type
_entity_poly.pdbx_seq_one_letter_code
_entity_poly.pdbx_strand_id
1 'polypeptide(L)'
;MPSWLAKKLTEGGQVCTDGVIPDLVWLAERNSSISYTYFCNSCVQHVSKLRHEGGFCGYRNIQCLISYIISMSSSGCETFGNELPSVFQIQDLIERAWEMGFNPHGRLETGGIRGTRKYIGTPEAQALFNSISVPCSVKACRGTKDGKPYRKLLKEIEAYFEQSTGTDKRTKIRATNLPPIYLQHQGHSLTVVGFAKDLEHRSCLYVLDPSMRNPQAIKKYRRSHPLGNDENKMASILGVYRRGEDYLSKHDNFELLFLQ
;
A
#
# COMPACT_ATOMS: atom_id res chain seq x y z
N MET A 1 17.47 -2.20 -18.14
CA MET A 1 17.86 -1.89 -16.74
C MET A 1 19.38 -2.00 -16.61
N PRO A 2 20.08 -1.25 -15.73
CA PRO A 2 21.51 -1.47 -15.50
C PRO A 2 21.78 -2.89 -14.99
N SER A 3 22.84 -3.53 -15.48
CA SER A 3 23.19 -4.93 -15.16
C SER A 3 23.35 -5.17 -13.66
N TRP A 4 23.97 -4.23 -12.93
CA TRP A 4 24.14 -4.33 -11.49
C TRP A 4 22.81 -4.42 -10.73
N LEU A 5 21.79 -3.68 -11.17
CA LEU A 5 20.48 -3.67 -10.52
C LEU A 5 19.71 -4.94 -10.87
N ALA A 6 19.80 -5.38 -12.13
CA ALA A 6 19.19 -6.63 -12.55
C ALA A 6 19.74 -7.81 -11.74
N LYS A 7 21.07 -7.92 -11.65
CA LYS A 7 21.75 -8.91 -10.82
C LYS A 7 21.29 -8.85 -9.37
N LYS A 8 21.23 -7.65 -8.79
CA LYS A 8 20.82 -7.47 -7.39
C LYS A 8 19.35 -7.86 -7.14
N LEU A 9 18.45 -7.61 -8.08
CA LEU A 9 17.04 -8.01 -7.96
C LEU A 9 16.87 -9.51 -8.13
N THR A 10 17.68 -10.14 -8.98
CA THR A 10 17.69 -11.60 -9.17
C THR A 10 18.26 -12.32 -7.94
N GLU A 11 19.38 -11.84 -7.41
CA GLU A 11 20.10 -12.51 -6.31
C GLU A 11 19.60 -12.10 -4.92
N GLY A 12 19.32 -10.81 -4.73
CA GLY A 12 18.97 -10.22 -3.45
C GLY A 12 17.47 -10.09 -3.17
N GLY A 13 16.63 -10.48 -4.14
CA GLY A 13 15.18 -10.51 -4.01
C GLY A 13 14.56 -9.16 -3.59
N GLN A 14 13.70 -9.22 -2.58
CA GLN A 14 13.01 -8.07 -2.01
C GLN A 14 13.19 -7.96 -0.50
N VAL A 15 13.13 -6.73 0.02
CA VAL A 15 13.19 -6.48 1.45
C VAL A 15 11.78 -6.42 2.01
N CYS A 16 11.34 -7.56 2.55
CA CYS A 16 10.05 -7.71 3.22
C CYS A 16 10.17 -7.49 4.74
N THR A 17 9.14 -6.91 5.34
CA THR A 17 9.04 -6.77 6.79
C THR A 17 7.62 -7.04 7.24
N ASP A 18 7.45 -8.14 7.99
CA ASP A 18 6.16 -8.57 8.53
C ASP A 18 5.81 -7.81 9.79
N GLY A 19 4.56 -7.89 10.26
CA GLY A 19 4.20 -7.41 11.60
C GLY A 19 4.25 -5.88 11.78
N VAL A 20 4.42 -5.11 10.71
CA VAL A 20 4.39 -3.63 10.76
C VAL A 20 3.01 -3.15 11.20
N ILE A 21 1.93 -3.74 10.69
CA ILE A 21 0.56 -3.35 11.07
C ILE A 21 0.28 -3.59 12.56
N PRO A 22 0.56 -4.77 13.14
CA PRO A 22 0.49 -4.97 14.60
C PRO A 22 1.25 -3.92 15.42
N ASP A 23 2.43 -3.49 14.96
CA ASP A 23 3.19 -2.45 15.64
C ASP A 23 2.55 -1.06 15.48
N LEU A 24 1.97 -0.76 14.32
CA LEU A 24 1.19 0.47 14.10
C LEU A 24 -0.06 0.52 14.98
N VAL A 25 -0.77 -0.59 15.11
CA VAL A 25 -1.92 -0.75 16.02
C VAL A 25 -1.49 -0.43 17.45
N TRP A 26 -0.41 -1.07 17.91
CA TRP A 26 0.13 -0.88 19.27
C TRP A 26 0.50 0.59 19.56
N LEU A 27 1.07 1.30 18.58
CA LEU A 27 1.36 2.74 18.69
C LEU A 27 0.09 3.60 18.67
N ALA A 28 -0.88 3.25 17.80
CA ALA A 28 -2.13 4.00 17.67
C ALA A 28 -2.98 3.93 18.94
N GLU A 29 -2.98 2.79 19.65
CA GLU A 29 -3.65 2.63 20.95
C GLU A 29 -3.19 3.69 21.95
N ARG A 30 -1.89 3.96 21.97
CA ARG A 30 -1.24 4.90 22.91
C ARG A 30 -1.29 6.34 22.47
N ASN A 31 -1.69 6.62 21.24
CA ASN A 31 -1.75 7.98 20.74
C ASN A 31 -3.06 8.65 21.19
N SER A 32 -2.99 9.54 22.17
CA SER A 32 -4.15 10.24 22.75
C SER A 32 -4.87 11.18 21.77
N SER A 33 -4.21 11.63 20.69
CA SER A 33 -4.82 12.51 19.68
C SER A 33 -5.79 11.80 18.74
N ILE A 34 -5.76 10.46 18.68
CA ILE A 34 -6.60 9.68 17.77
C ILE A 34 -7.96 9.40 18.43
N SER A 35 -9.04 9.78 17.76
CA SER A 35 -10.41 9.43 18.14
C SER A 35 -10.69 7.96 17.81
N TYR A 36 -10.51 7.57 16.55
CA TYR A 36 -10.58 6.18 16.12
C TYR A 36 -9.66 5.92 14.92
N THR A 37 -9.36 4.66 14.69
CA THR A 37 -8.60 4.21 13.52
C THR A 37 -9.05 2.85 13.06
N TYR A 38 -9.10 2.67 11.75
CA TYR A 38 -9.22 1.39 11.07
C TYR A 38 -7.84 0.90 10.63
N PHE A 39 -7.67 -0.41 10.62
CA PHE A 39 -6.55 -1.08 9.96
C PHE A 39 -7.05 -2.22 9.08
N CYS A 40 -6.41 -2.42 7.94
CA CYS A 40 -6.60 -3.61 7.12
C CYS A 40 -6.08 -4.86 7.86
N ASN A 41 -6.20 -6.03 7.24
CA ASN A 41 -5.72 -7.26 7.85
C ASN A 41 -4.22 -7.18 8.21
N SER A 42 -3.87 -7.63 9.41
CA SER A 42 -2.51 -7.58 9.94
C SER A 42 -1.48 -8.43 9.19
N CYS A 43 -1.92 -9.33 8.30
CA CYS A 43 -1.03 -10.22 7.54
C CYS A 43 -0.21 -9.51 6.46
N VAL A 44 -0.59 -8.28 6.06
CA VAL A 44 0.09 -7.54 5.00
C VAL A 44 1.56 -7.28 5.38
N GLN A 45 2.46 -7.70 4.49
CA GLN A 45 3.89 -7.45 4.61
C GLN A 45 4.26 -6.10 3.99
N HIS A 46 5.20 -5.39 4.61
CA HIS A 46 5.78 -4.20 4.00
C HIS A 46 6.94 -4.58 3.10
N VAL A 47 6.81 -4.31 1.81
CA VAL A 47 7.90 -4.50 0.84
C VAL A 47 8.53 -3.16 0.47
N SER A 48 9.83 -3.04 0.74
CA SER A 48 10.60 -1.80 0.53
C SER A 48 11.51 -1.87 -0.69
N LYS A 49 11.80 -0.70 -1.27
CA LYS A 49 12.71 -0.57 -2.40
C LYS A 49 14.15 -0.77 -1.97
N LEU A 50 14.94 -1.37 -2.87
CA LEU A 50 16.38 -1.38 -2.70
C LEU A 50 16.98 0.03 -2.88
N ARG A 51 18.14 0.26 -2.27
CA ARG A 51 18.89 1.51 -2.46
C ARG A 51 19.21 1.71 -3.94
N HIS A 52 18.92 2.90 -4.47
CA HIS A 52 19.12 3.29 -5.87
C HIS A 52 18.27 2.51 -6.91
N GLU A 53 17.23 1.79 -6.47
CA GLU A 53 16.35 1.01 -7.33
C GLU A 53 15.56 1.87 -8.33
N GLY A 54 15.06 3.03 -7.89
CA GLY A 54 14.34 3.99 -8.73
C GLY A 54 12.81 3.84 -8.64
N GLY A 55 12.14 3.82 -9.80
CA GLY A 55 10.69 3.96 -9.98
C GLY A 55 9.83 2.74 -9.64
N PHE A 56 10.29 1.90 -8.71
CA PHE A 56 9.65 0.59 -8.45
C PHE A 56 8.56 0.58 -7.39
N CYS A 57 8.09 1.75 -6.96
CA CYS A 57 7.01 1.85 -5.96
C CYS A 57 5.76 1.06 -6.37
N GLY A 58 5.31 1.14 -7.62
CA GLY A 58 4.16 0.37 -8.10
C GLY A 58 4.33 -1.14 -7.92
N TYR A 59 5.47 -1.69 -8.33
CA TYR A 59 5.77 -3.11 -8.16
C TYR A 59 5.82 -3.52 -6.69
N ARG A 60 6.44 -2.71 -5.82
CA ARG A 60 6.52 -2.99 -4.38
C ARG A 60 5.15 -2.95 -3.71
N ASN A 61 4.28 -2.03 -4.10
CA ASN A 61 2.92 -1.97 -3.58
C ASN A 61 2.06 -3.12 -4.11
N ILE A 62 2.24 -3.58 -5.36
CA ILE A 62 1.65 -4.85 -5.85
C ILE A 62 2.11 -6.02 -4.96
N GLN A 63 3.39 -6.09 -4.59
CA GLN A 63 3.88 -7.14 -3.67
C GLN A 63 3.21 -7.04 -2.29
N CYS A 64 2.98 -5.83 -1.75
CA CYS A 64 2.22 -5.66 -0.51
C CYS A 64 0.79 -6.21 -0.65
N LEU A 65 0.08 -5.90 -1.74
CA LEU A 65 -1.26 -6.44 -2.00
C LEU A 65 -1.24 -7.98 -2.15
N ILE A 66 -0.27 -8.53 -2.86
CA ILE A 66 -0.12 -9.98 -3.04
C ILE A 66 0.19 -10.68 -1.71
N SER A 67 0.90 -10.04 -0.78
CA SER A 67 1.15 -10.61 0.54
C SER A 67 -0.15 -10.91 1.31
N TYR A 68 -1.17 -10.07 1.14
CA TYR A 68 -2.52 -10.32 1.65
C TYR A 68 -3.15 -11.52 0.94
N ILE A 69 -3.11 -11.54 -0.40
CA ILE A 69 -3.71 -12.60 -1.23
C ILE A 69 -3.18 -13.98 -0.84
N ILE A 70 -1.86 -14.10 -0.71
CA ILE A 70 -1.19 -15.34 -0.28
C ILE A 70 -1.61 -15.70 1.14
N SER A 71 -1.50 -14.76 2.10
CA SER A 71 -1.76 -15.05 3.52
C SER A 71 -3.21 -15.42 3.81
N MET A 72 -4.15 -14.85 3.05
CA MET A 72 -5.58 -15.12 3.18
C MET A 72 -6.06 -16.27 2.28
N SER A 73 -5.17 -16.85 1.47
CA SER A 73 -5.53 -17.83 0.43
C SER A 73 -6.72 -17.37 -0.42
N SER A 74 -6.76 -16.08 -0.76
CA SER A 74 -7.87 -15.50 -1.53
C SER A 74 -7.75 -15.84 -3.02
N SER A 75 -8.77 -15.50 -3.82
CA SER A 75 -8.77 -15.71 -5.28
C SER A 75 -7.45 -15.29 -5.93
N GLY A 76 -6.94 -16.12 -6.87
CA GLY A 76 -5.70 -15.89 -7.60
C GLY A 76 -4.41 -16.25 -6.83
N CYS A 77 -4.49 -16.68 -5.57
CA CYS A 77 -3.32 -17.05 -4.77
C CYS A 77 -2.50 -18.19 -5.40
N GLU A 78 -3.14 -19.09 -6.15
CA GLU A 78 -2.52 -20.21 -6.86
C GLU A 78 -1.46 -19.75 -7.87
N THR A 79 -1.56 -18.51 -8.37
CA THR A 79 -0.57 -17.92 -9.28
C THR A 79 0.78 -17.69 -8.59
N PHE A 80 0.77 -17.48 -7.27
CA PHE A 80 1.96 -17.09 -6.50
C PHE A 80 2.54 -18.23 -5.65
N GLY A 81 1.77 -19.31 -5.45
CA GLY A 81 2.13 -20.33 -4.47
C GLY A 81 2.22 -19.71 -3.07
N ASN A 82 3.36 -19.89 -2.40
CA ASN A 82 3.60 -19.36 -1.05
C ASN A 82 4.65 -18.23 -1.00
N GLU A 83 5.07 -17.71 -2.16
CA GLU A 83 6.15 -16.73 -2.24
C GLU A 83 5.72 -15.47 -2.98
N LEU A 84 6.27 -14.33 -2.54
CA LEU A 84 6.04 -13.06 -3.23
C LEU A 84 6.77 -13.05 -4.58
N PRO A 85 6.09 -12.71 -5.69
CA PRO A 85 6.74 -12.64 -6.99
C PRO A 85 7.77 -11.53 -7.02
N SER A 86 8.90 -11.78 -7.67
CA SER A 86 9.92 -10.78 -7.96
C SER A 86 9.38 -9.68 -8.89
N VAL A 87 10.11 -8.56 -8.99
CA VAL A 87 9.76 -7.49 -9.94
C VAL A 87 9.71 -8.00 -11.39
N PHE A 88 10.59 -8.93 -11.76
CA PHE A 88 10.59 -9.51 -13.11
C PHE A 88 9.36 -10.36 -13.37
N GLN A 89 8.96 -11.19 -12.40
CA GLN A 89 7.71 -11.96 -12.51
C GLN A 89 6.47 -11.05 -12.58
N ILE A 90 6.47 -9.93 -11.84
CA ILE A 90 5.39 -8.93 -11.95
C ILE A 90 5.38 -8.27 -13.33
N GLN A 91 6.54 -7.92 -13.90
CA GLN A 91 6.62 -7.42 -15.27
C GLN A 91 6.05 -8.43 -16.27
N ASP A 92 6.40 -9.70 -16.13
CA ASP A 92 5.88 -10.77 -17.00
C ASP A 92 4.38 -11.00 -16.84
N LEU A 93 3.86 -10.90 -15.62
CA LEU A 93 2.42 -10.98 -15.34
C LEU A 93 1.64 -9.84 -16.00
N ILE A 94 2.12 -8.60 -15.88
CA ILE A 94 1.50 -7.43 -16.51
C ILE A 94 1.54 -7.55 -18.04
N GLU A 95 2.67 -7.97 -18.60
CA GLU A 95 2.82 -8.14 -20.06
C GLU A 95 1.92 -9.26 -20.61
N ARG A 96 1.75 -10.34 -19.86
CA ARG A 96 0.77 -11.38 -20.17
C ARG A 96 -0.67 -10.87 -20.04
N ALA A 97 -0.97 -10.05 -19.05
CA ALA A 97 -2.28 -9.43 -18.90
C ALA A 97 -2.64 -8.59 -20.14
N TRP A 98 -1.67 -7.82 -20.66
CA TRP A 98 -1.84 -7.07 -21.91
C TRP A 98 -2.09 -7.99 -23.11
N GLU A 99 -1.36 -9.10 -23.23
CA GLU A 99 -1.56 -10.12 -24.28
C GLU A 99 -2.95 -10.77 -24.20
N MET A 100 -3.48 -10.94 -22.99
CA MET A 100 -4.84 -11.46 -22.74
C MET A 100 -5.94 -10.41 -22.97
N GLY A 101 -5.60 -9.17 -23.32
CA GLY A 101 -6.55 -8.10 -23.61
C GLY A 101 -6.96 -7.24 -22.40
N PHE A 102 -6.32 -7.39 -21.24
CA PHE A 102 -6.54 -6.51 -20.09
C PHE A 102 -5.66 -5.26 -20.22
N ASN A 103 -6.26 -4.07 -20.34
CA ASN A 103 -5.55 -2.79 -20.52
C ASN A 103 -4.39 -2.82 -21.55
N PRO A 104 -4.59 -3.36 -22.78
CA PRO A 104 -3.51 -3.61 -23.73
C PRO A 104 -2.77 -2.33 -24.19
N HIS A 105 -3.42 -1.16 -24.04
CA HIS A 105 -2.82 0.14 -24.31
C HIS A 105 -1.53 0.40 -23.50
N GLY A 106 -1.40 -0.18 -22.30
CA GLY A 106 -0.19 -0.03 -21.48
C GLY A 106 1.07 -0.52 -22.19
N ARG A 107 0.97 -1.58 -23.02
CA ARG A 107 2.09 -2.04 -23.86
C ARG A 107 2.47 -1.02 -24.92
N LEU A 108 1.50 -0.35 -25.54
CA LEU A 108 1.71 0.67 -26.57
C LEU A 108 2.35 1.93 -25.99
N GLU A 109 1.83 2.41 -24.86
CA GLU A 109 2.32 3.62 -24.19
C GLU A 109 3.74 3.45 -23.64
N THR A 110 4.03 2.26 -23.11
CA THR A 110 5.34 2.00 -22.51
C THR A 110 6.34 1.46 -23.52
N GLY A 111 5.92 0.79 -24.60
CA GLY A 111 6.79 -0.02 -25.44
C GLY A 111 7.28 -1.29 -24.73
N GLY A 112 6.48 -1.83 -23.81
CA GLY A 112 6.84 -2.97 -22.96
C GLY A 112 7.66 -2.59 -21.72
N ILE A 113 7.55 -3.39 -20.65
CA ILE A 113 8.18 -3.15 -19.35
C ILE A 113 9.18 -4.23 -18.93
N ARG A 114 9.22 -5.40 -19.60
CA ARG A 114 10.18 -6.48 -19.28
C ARG A 114 11.63 -5.98 -19.23
N GLY A 115 12.32 -6.23 -18.12
CA GLY A 115 13.73 -5.86 -17.93
C GLY A 115 13.99 -4.35 -17.89
N THR A 116 12.93 -3.53 -17.79
CA THR A 116 13.04 -2.06 -17.73
C THR A 116 12.94 -1.54 -16.30
N ARG A 117 13.14 -0.22 -16.14
CA ARG A 117 12.89 0.52 -14.89
C ARG A 117 11.66 1.43 -15.00
N LYS A 118 10.77 1.15 -15.96
CA LYS A 118 9.61 2.00 -16.24
C LYS A 118 8.66 1.98 -15.04
N TYR A 119 8.11 3.15 -14.75
CA TYR A 119 7.04 3.30 -13.78
C TYR A 119 5.82 2.52 -14.26
N ILE A 120 5.06 2.02 -13.29
CA ILE A 120 3.73 1.46 -13.51
C ILE A 120 2.78 2.17 -12.55
N GLY A 121 1.50 2.16 -12.89
CA GLY A 121 0.44 2.75 -12.10
C GLY A 121 -0.72 1.80 -11.86
N THR A 122 -1.85 2.40 -11.53
CA THR A 122 -3.11 1.69 -11.33
C THR A 122 -3.55 0.84 -12.53
N PRO A 123 -3.39 1.28 -13.81
CA PRO A 123 -3.76 0.46 -14.97
C PRO A 123 -3.01 -0.87 -15.04
N GLU A 124 -1.71 -0.90 -14.78
CA GLU A 124 -0.91 -2.14 -14.77
C GLU A 124 -1.28 -3.05 -13.59
N ALA A 125 -1.47 -2.47 -12.40
CA ALA A 125 -1.90 -3.23 -11.23
C ALA A 125 -3.27 -3.89 -11.48
N GLN A 126 -4.22 -3.14 -12.03
CA GLN A 126 -5.55 -3.66 -12.38
C GLN A 126 -5.48 -4.73 -13.46
N ALA A 127 -4.66 -4.53 -14.50
CA ALA A 127 -4.47 -5.53 -15.56
C ALA A 127 -3.96 -6.85 -14.98
N LEU A 128 -2.91 -6.78 -14.14
CA LEU A 128 -2.37 -7.94 -13.46
C LEU A 128 -3.45 -8.66 -12.67
N PHE A 129 -4.10 -8.00 -11.71
CA PHE A 129 -5.07 -8.65 -10.83
C PHE A 129 -6.25 -9.26 -11.60
N ASN A 130 -6.82 -8.53 -12.56
CA ASN A 130 -7.92 -9.06 -13.37
C ASN A 130 -7.50 -10.27 -14.22
N SER A 131 -6.28 -10.27 -14.77
CA SER A 131 -5.81 -11.39 -15.60
C SER A 131 -5.62 -12.71 -14.83
N ILE A 132 -5.44 -12.64 -13.51
CA ILE A 132 -5.29 -13.79 -12.61
C ILE A 132 -6.55 -14.02 -11.77
N SER A 133 -7.70 -13.50 -12.22
CA SER A 133 -9.00 -13.66 -11.57
C SER A 133 -9.06 -13.17 -10.12
N VAL A 134 -8.25 -12.17 -9.77
CA VAL A 134 -8.37 -11.42 -8.51
C VAL A 134 -9.34 -10.26 -8.75
N PRO A 135 -10.55 -10.27 -8.16
CA PRO A 135 -11.49 -9.17 -8.32
C PRO A 135 -10.91 -7.87 -7.74
N CYS A 136 -10.93 -6.80 -8.53
CA CYS A 136 -10.51 -5.49 -8.06
C CYS A 136 -11.32 -4.37 -8.71
N SER A 137 -11.44 -3.26 -7.99
CA SER A 137 -12.13 -2.05 -8.47
C SER A 137 -11.21 -0.84 -8.36
N VAL A 138 -11.36 0.09 -9.31
CA VAL A 138 -10.57 1.32 -9.37
C VAL A 138 -11.46 2.54 -9.15
N LYS A 139 -10.97 3.49 -8.36
CA LYS A 139 -11.62 4.80 -8.15
C LYS A 139 -10.65 5.93 -8.43
N ALA A 140 -10.99 6.75 -9.42
CA ALA A 140 -10.30 8.02 -9.66
C ALA A 140 -10.86 9.13 -8.77
N CYS A 141 -9.97 9.78 -8.03
CA CYS A 141 -10.27 10.96 -7.21
C CYS A 141 -9.60 12.18 -7.84
N ARG A 142 -10.38 12.92 -8.63
CA ARG A 142 -9.95 14.14 -9.33
C ARG A 142 -10.66 15.36 -8.73
N GLY A 143 -10.05 16.54 -8.88
CA GLY A 143 -10.67 17.79 -8.48
C GLY A 143 -11.94 18.06 -9.27
N THR A 144 -12.97 18.54 -8.59
CA THR A 144 -14.22 19.03 -9.22
C THR A 144 -14.49 20.44 -8.74
N LYS A 145 -15.46 21.14 -9.35
CA LYS A 145 -15.90 22.46 -8.87
C LYS A 145 -16.31 22.44 -7.39
N ASP A 146 -16.81 21.29 -6.92
CA ASP A 146 -17.43 21.13 -5.61
C ASP A 146 -16.50 20.50 -4.55
N GLY A 147 -15.26 20.15 -4.89
CA GLY A 147 -14.41 19.46 -3.93
C GLY A 147 -12.98 19.20 -4.37
N LYS A 148 -12.07 19.31 -3.39
CA LYS A 148 -10.66 18.97 -3.55
C LYS A 148 -10.46 17.45 -3.68
N PRO A 149 -9.56 16.97 -4.54
CA PRO A 149 -9.34 15.54 -4.82
C PRO A 149 -9.06 14.72 -3.55
N TYR A 150 -8.24 15.26 -2.64
CA TYR A 150 -7.88 14.57 -1.40
C TYR A 150 -9.06 14.35 -0.45
N ARG A 151 -10.09 15.20 -0.48
CA ARG A 151 -11.30 15.01 0.35
C ARG A 151 -12.12 13.84 -0.16
N LYS A 152 -12.24 13.70 -1.49
CA LYS A 152 -12.87 12.53 -2.12
C LYS A 152 -12.09 11.26 -1.78
N LEU A 153 -10.76 11.29 -1.93
CA LEU A 153 -9.86 10.19 -1.56
C LEU A 153 -10.12 9.70 -0.11
N LEU A 154 -10.11 10.62 0.86
CA LEU A 154 -10.30 10.29 2.27
C LEU A 154 -11.69 9.68 2.52
N LYS A 155 -12.74 10.23 1.90
CA LYS A 155 -14.10 9.71 1.99
C LYS A 155 -14.21 8.29 1.42
N GLU A 156 -13.61 8.01 0.27
CA GLU A 156 -13.65 6.67 -0.35
C GLU A 156 -12.91 5.64 0.51
N ILE A 157 -11.76 6.00 1.08
CA ILE A 157 -10.99 5.10 1.97
C ILE A 157 -11.72 4.85 3.29
N GLU A 158 -12.30 5.89 3.90
CA GLU A 158 -13.09 5.74 5.13
C GLU A 158 -14.29 4.82 4.89
N ALA A 159 -15.05 5.06 3.81
CA ALA A 159 -16.19 4.24 3.41
C ALA A 159 -15.80 2.79 3.10
N TYR A 160 -14.60 2.53 2.57
CA TYR A 160 -14.09 1.18 2.38
C TYR A 160 -13.90 0.45 3.71
N PHE A 161 -13.22 1.07 4.68
CA PHE A 161 -13.02 0.43 5.98
C PHE A 161 -14.31 0.27 6.79
N GLU A 162 -15.28 1.17 6.62
CA GLU A 162 -16.59 1.09 7.28
C GLU A 162 -17.44 -0.12 6.85
N GLN A 163 -17.13 -0.73 5.71
CA GLN A 163 -17.79 -1.94 5.21
C GLN A 163 -17.38 -3.21 5.97
N SER A 164 -16.31 -3.17 6.77
CA SER A 164 -15.85 -4.32 7.56
C SER A 164 -16.95 -4.84 8.49
N THR A 165 -17.27 -6.12 8.37
CA THR A 165 -18.17 -6.84 9.27
C THR A 165 -17.41 -7.37 10.48
N GLY A 166 -18.04 -7.38 11.65
CA GLY A 166 -17.45 -7.95 12.88
C GLY A 166 -16.47 -7.04 13.62
N THR A 167 -16.23 -5.83 13.13
CA THR A 167 -15.43 -4.81 13.84
C THR A 167 -16.32 -3.95 14.73
N ASP A 168 -16.04 -3.88 16.05
CA ASP A 168 -16.77 -2.98 16.95
C ASP A 168 -16.43 -1.52 16.64
N LYS A 169 -17.38 -0.78 16.04
CA LYS A 169 -17.17 0.64 15.69
C LYS A 169 -17.07 1.55 16.92
N ARG A 170 -17.38 1.06 18.13
CA ARG A 170 -17.26 1.84 19.38
C ARG A 170 -15.84 1.86 19.93
N THR A 171 -14.98 0.93 19.50
CA THR A 171 -13.59 0.92 19.95
C THR A 171 -12.75 1.92 19.16
N LYS A 172 -11.71 2.42 19.81
CA LYS A 172 -10.68 3.29 19.20
C LYS A 172 -9.95 2.56 18.07
N ILE A 173 -9.54 1.31 18.32
CA ILE A 173 -8.87 0.47 17.32
C ILE A 173 -9.90 -0.44 16.67
N ARG A 174 -10.02 -0.32 15.36
CA ARG A 174 -10.97 -1.06 14.52
C ARG A 174 -10.17 -1.91 13.53
N ALA A 175 -9.65 -3.04 14.01
CA ALA A 175 -8.98 -4.01 13.16
C ALA A 175 -10.01 -4.71 12.25
N THR A 176 -9.69 -4.84 10.97
CA THR A 176 -10.56 -5.44 9.96
C THR A 176 -9.86 -6.63 9.29
N ASN A 177 -10.61 -7.45 8.57
CA ASN A 177 -10.06 -8.49 7.69
C ASN A 177 -9.92 -8.00 6.23
N LEU A 178 -10.19 -6.72 5.97
CA LEU A 178 -10.18 -6.15 4.63
C LEU A 178 -8.75 -6.14 4.04
N PRO A 179 -8.62 -6.26 2.70
CA PRO A 179 -7.36 -6.06 2.00
C PRO A 179 -6.78 -4.64 2.19
N PRO A 180 -5.46 -4.46 1.99
CA PRO A 180 -4.87 -3.13 1.85
C PRO A 180 -5.28 -2.49 0.51
N ILE A 181 -5.13 -1.17 0.38
CA ILE A 181 -5.52 -0.41 -0.82
C ILE A 181 -4.27 0.10 -1.54
N TYR A 182 -4.18 -0.11 -2.84
CA TYR A 182 -3.15 0.53 -3.65
C TYR A 182 -3.53 1.98 -3.93
N LEU A 183 -2.65 2.93 -3.62
CA LEU A 183 -2.85 4.36 -3.81
C LEU A 183 -1.81 4.93 -4.78
N GLN A 184 -2.27 5.46 -5.90
CA GLN A 184 -1.46 6.20 -6.86
C GLN A 184 -1.70 7.70 -6.73
N HIS A 185 -0.62 8.48 -6.83
CA HIS A 185 -0.68 9.89 -7.22
C HIS A 185 0.49 10.19 -8.16
N GLN A 186 0.62 11.44 -8.62
CA GLN A 186 1.71 11.81 -9.52
C GLN A 186 3.07 11.56 -8.85
N GLY A 187 3.92 10.79 -9.55
CA GLY A 187 5.31 10.54 -9.18
C GLY A 187 5.54 9.46 -8.11
N HIS A 188 4.50 8.92 -7.47
CA HIS A 188 4.67 7.90 -6.44
C HIS A 188 3.40 7.07 -6.19
N SER A 189 3.58 5.89 -5.59
CA SER A 189 2.48 5.08 -5.09
C SER A 189 2.78 4.54 -3.71
N LEU A 190 1.70 4.25 -2.98
CA LEU A 190 1.70 3.83 -1.58
C LEU A 190 0.71 2.67 -1.41
N THR A 191 0.88 1.90 -0.34
CA THR A 191 -0.13 0.95 0.11
C THR A 191 -0.80 1.51 1.35
N VAL A 192 -2.10 1.81 1.30
CA VAL A 192 -2.88 2.23 2.46
C VAL A 192 -3.25 1.01 3.28
N VAL A 193 -2.89 1.03 4.57
CA VAL A 193 -3.14 -0.05 5.53
C VAL A 193 -4.04 0.37 6.68
N GLY A 194 -4.47 1.63 6.71
CA GLY A 194 -5.40 2.11 7.71
C GLY A 194 -5.85 3.55 7.49
N PHE A 195 -6.85 3.95 8.26
CA PHE A 195 -7.45 5.28 8.25
C PHE A 195 -7.69 5.72 9.69
N ALA A 196 -7.30 6.94 10.04
CA ALA A 196 -7.48 7.51 11.35
C ALA A 196 -8.23 8.84 11.30
N LYS A 197 -9.05 9.05 12.33
CA LYS A 197 -9.66 10.34 12.66
C LYS A 197 -9.08 10.84 13.97
N ASP A 198 -8.63 12.08 14.01
CA ASP A 198 -8.20 12.71 15.26
C ASP A 198 -9.38 13.32 16.03
N LEU A 199 -9.11 13.84 17.23
CA LEU A 199 -10.12 14.50 18.08
C LEU A 199 -10.66 15.81 17.47
N GLU A 200 -9.98 16.39 16.49
CA GLU A 200 -10.39 17.59 15.75
C GLU A 200 -11.08 17.24 14.43
N HIS A 201 -11.48 15.98 14.24
CA HIS A 201 -12.10 15.44 13.03
C HIS A 201 -11.25 15.50 11.75
N ARG A 202 -9.94 15.76 11.86
CA ARG A 202 -9.02 15.68 10.72
C ARG A 202 -8.72 14.23 10.42
N SER A 203 -8.53 13.96 9.12
CA SER A 203 -8.34 12.59 8.65
C SER A 203 -6.87 12.34 8.29
N CYS A 204 -6.40 11.12 8.53
CA CYS A 204 -5.03 10.72 8.24
C CYS A 204 -4.99 9.26 7.79
N LEU A 205 -4.14 8.96 6.81
CA LEU A 205 -3.92 7.61 6.32
C LEU A 205 -2.71 6.98 7.00
N TYR A 206 -2.82 5.70 7.34
CA TYR A 206 -1.67 4.84 7.60
C TYR A 206 -1.24 4.17 6.29
N VAL A 207 0.02 4.31 5.93
CA VAL A 207 0.57 3.83 4.66
C VAL A 207 1.87 3.06 4.86
N LEU A 208 2.08 2.05 4.02
CA LEU A 208 3.38 1.45 3.77
C LEU A 208 3.97 2.13 2.53
N ASP A 209 5.08 2.85 2.73
CA ASP A 209 5.80 3.54 1.65
C ASP A 209 7.00 2.68 1.23
N PRO A 210 7.08 2.24 -0.04
CA PRO A 210 8.24 1.48 -0.51
C PRO A 210 9.57 2.25 -0.41
N SER A 211 9.54 3.59 -0.35
CA SER A 211 10.75 4.41 -0.18
C SER A 211 11.26 4.44 1.27
N MET A 212 10.54 3.82 2.21
CA MET A 212 10.96 3.74 3.61
C MET A 212 12.20 2.84 3.75
N ARG A 213 13.26 3.41 4.33
CA ARG A 213 14.58 2.77 4.36
C ARG A 213 14.80 1.83 5.55
N ASN A 214 13.99 1.92 6.60
CA ASN A 214 14.18 1.13 7.81
C ASN A 214 12.84 0.79 8.49
N PRO A 215 12.04 -0.11 7.89
CA PRO A 215 10.81 -0.57 8.52
C PRO A 215 11.05 -1.26 9.88
N GLN A 216 12.25 -1.81 10.13
CA GLN A 216 12.61 -2.42 11.42
C GLN A 216 12.69 -1.42 12.59
N ALA A 217 12.73 -0.11 12.31
CA ALA A 217 12.74 0.92 13.34
C ALA A 217 11.49 0.85 14.25
N ILE A 218 10.32 0.51 13.69
CA ILE A 218 9.07 0.40 14.46
C ILE A 218 9.14 -0.77 15.45
N LYS A 219 9.62 -1.92 14.99
CA LYS A 219 9.85 -3.13 15.80
C LYS A 219 10.84 -2.87 16.90
N LYS A 220 11.98 -2.24 16.57
CA LYS A 220 13.01 -1.89 17.54
C LYS A 220 12.45 -0.96 18.62
N TYR A 221 11.66 0.03 18.23
CA TYR A 221 11.05 0.95 19.18
C TYR A 221 10.10 0.24 20.14
N ARG A 222 9.17 -0.57 19.63
CA ARG A 222 8.24 -1.33 20.47
C ARG A 222 8.97 -2.21 21.49
N ARG A 223 10.07 -2.86 21.06
CA ARG A 223 10.92 -3.67 21.95
C ARG A 223 11.64 -2.83 23.02
N SER A 224 12.16 -1.67 22.66
CA SER A 224 12.92 -0.80 23.57
C SER A 224 12.04 0.05 24.50
N HIS A 225 10.79 0.32 24.11
CA HIS A 225 9.86 1.19 24.85
C HIS A 225 8.52 0.48 25.06
N PRO A 226 8.46 -0.66 25.77
CA PRO A 226 7.24 -1.46 25.90
C PRO A 226 6.09 -0.74 26.60
N LEU A 227 6.36 0.35 27.31
CA LEU A 227 5.34 1.19 27.95
C LEU A 227 4.91 2.39 27.08
N GLY A 228 5.67 2.73 26.03
CA GLY A 228 5.35 3.86 25.13
C GLY A 228 5.66 5.25 25.71
N ASN A 229 6.61 5.35 26.64
CA ASN A 229 6.82 6.57 27.44
C ASN A 229 7.55 7.72 26.71
N ASP A 230 8.02 7.51 25.47
CA ASP A 230 8.69 8.54 24.67
C ASP A 230 7.79 8.97 23.50
N GLU A 231 6.92 9.95 23.78
CA GLU A 231 5.93 10.48 22.83
C GLU A 231 6.58 11.11 21.60
N ASN A 232 7.69 11.82 21.78
CA ASN A 232 8.40 12.48 20.67
C ASN A 232 8.97 11.44 19.71
N LYS A 233 9.58 10.38 20.24
CA LYS A 233 10.09 9.28 19.42
C LYS A 233 8.95 8.49 18.79
N MET A 234 7.85 8.27 19.51
CA MET A 234 6.64 7.65 18.99
C MET A 234 6.10 8.42 17.78
N ALA A 235 5.95 9.74 17.92
CA ALA A 235 5.47 10.63 16.86
C ALA A 235 6.40 10.62 15.64
N SER A 236 7.72 10.64 15.87
CA SER A 236 8.71 10.53 14.79
C SER A 236 8.59 9.22 13.99
N ILE A 237 8.39 8.09 14.68
CA ILE A 237 8.23 6.78 14.04
C ILE A 237 6.91 6.70 13.28
N LEU A 238 5.81 7.11 13.93
CA LEU A 238 4.48 7.15 13.31
C LEU A 238 4.44 8.08 12.09
N GLY A 239 5.14 9.20 12.14
CA GLY A 239 5.15 10.20 11.07
C GLY A 239 5.59 9.63 9.71
N VAL A 240 6.46 8.61 9.70
CA VAL A 240 6.90 7.97 8.46
C VAL A 240 5.76 7.17 7.79
N TYR A 241 4.86 6.62 8.59
CA TYR A 241 3.71 5.82 8.15
C TYR A 241 2.43 6.64 7.98
N ARG A 242 2.43 7.94 8.30
CA ARG A 242 1.23 8.78 8.25
C ARG A 242 1.24 9.70 7.04
N ARG A 243 0.08 9.84 6.39
CA ARG A 243 -0.18 10.86 5.36
C ARG A 243 -1.44 11.62 5.74
N GLY A 244 -1.28 12.82 6.28
CA GLY A 244 -2.38 13.72 6.65
C GLY A 244 -2.82 14.63 5.51
N GLU A 245 -3.80 15.47 5.78
CA GLU A 245 -4.37 16.40 4.78
C GLU A 245 -3.32 17.35 4.16
N ASP A 246 -2.31 17.79 4.93
CA ASP A 246 -1.22 18.64 4.42
C ASP A 246 -0.36 17.96 3.36
N TYR A 247 -0.18 16.65 3.48
CA TYR A 247 0.51 15.88 2.45
C TYR A 247 -0.39 15.70 1.23
N LEU A 248 -1.63 15.27 1.47
CA LEU A 248 -2.55 14.87 0.40
C LEU A 248 -3.04 16.08 -0.42
N SER A 249 -3.19 17.24 0.18
CA SER A 249 -3.64 18.46 -0.50
C SER A 249 -2.66 19.00 -1.56
N LYS A 250 -1.43 18.48 -1.60
CA LYS A 250 -0.40 18.84 -2.60
C LYS A 250 -0.54 18.11 -3.93
N HIS A 251 -1.49 17.20 -4.05
CA HIS A 251 -1.69 16.39 -5.25
C HIS A 251 -3.07 16.62 -5.84
N ASP A 252 -3.12 16.81 -7.16
CA ASP A 252 -4.34 17.17 -7.88
C ASP A 252 -5.18 15.97 -8.29
N ASN A 253 -4.61 14.76 -8.26
CA ASN A 253 -5.28 13.55 -8.68
C ASN A 253 -4.77 12.34 -7.90
N PHE A 254 -5.68 11.43 -7.60
CA PHE A 254 -5.38 10.13 -7.03
C PHE A 254 -6.13 9.03 -7.77
N GLU A 255 -5.58 7.83 -7.73
CA GLU A 255 -6.28 6.61 -8.13
C GLU A 255 -6.13 5.58 -7.02
N LEU A 256 -7.25 4.99 -6.63
CA LEU A 256 -7.31 3.89 -5.67
C LEU A 256 -7.61 2.60 -6.41
N LEU A 257 -6.94 1.51 -6.01
CA LEU A 257 -7.33 0.16 -6.39
C LEU A 257 -7.61 -0.63 -5.11
N PHE A 258 -8.82 -1.18 -5.05
CA PHE A 258 -9.33 -2.02 -3.98
C PHE A 258 -9.43 -3.45 -4.47
N LEU A 259 -8.88 -4.40 -3.71
CA LEU A 259 -9.21 -5.82 -3.88
C LEU A 259 -10.62 -6.07 -3.32
N GLN A 260 -11.39 -7.00 -3.90
CA GLN A 260 -12.77 -7.31 -3.49
C GLN A 260 -12.92 -8.73 -2.97
#